data_AF-T2JFY4-F1
#
_entry.id   AF-T2JFY4-F1
#
_cell.length_a   1.000
_cell.length_b   1.000
_cell.length_c   1.000
_cell.angle_alpha   90.00
_cell.angle_beta   90.00
_cell.angle_gamma   90.00
#
_symmetry.space_group_name_H-M   'P 1'
#
loop_
_entity.id
_entity.type
_entity.pdbx_description
1 polymer ?
#
loop_
_entity_poly.entity_id
_entity_poly.type
_entity_poly.pdbx_seq_one_letter_code
_entity_poly.pdbx_strand_id
1 'polypeptide(L)'
;MLLTSIQWVISGRVDAMTMGSVDFEKLPEETQQQFIIIGETRSVPRHMLVVSPTLSKNKITRLKRLLLEMDKKESGKKILEQFEDTTKFAEIPDNHTDIFQEIRPFIKPISK
;
A
#
# COMPACT_ATOMS: atom_id res chain seq x y z
N MET A 1 15.01 -6.89 -2.93
CA MET A 1 14.54 -8.27 -2.68
C MET A 1 13.66 -8.81 -3.81
N LEU A 2 12.96 -7.97 -4.59
CA LEU A 2 12.03 -8.39 -5.66
C LEU A 2 12.67 -9.14 -6.86
N LEU A 3 13.89 -8.75 -7.26
CA LEU A 3 14.59 -9.40 -8.39
C LEU A 3 14.90 -10.89 -8.13
N THR A 4 15.09 -11.28 -6.88
CA THR A 4 15.50 -12.64 -6.52
C THR A 4 14.37 -13.65 -6.76
N SER A 5 13.14 -13.31 -6.39
CA SER A 5 11.99 -14.21 -6.55
C SER A 5 11.63 -14.44 -8.02
N ILE A 6 11.65 -13.36 -8.83
CA ILE A 6 11.43 -13.41 -10.28
C ILE A 6 12.44 -14.35 -10.93
N GLN A 7 13.73 -14.18 -10.62
CA GLN A 7 14.79 -15.02 -11.16
C GLN A 7 14.64 -16.49 -10.75
N TRP A 8 14.16 -16.77 -9.53
CA TRP A 8 13.99 -18.14 -9.08
C TRP A 8 12.89 -18.89 -9.83
N VAL A 9 11.77 -18.22 -10.15
CA VAL A 9 10.71 -18.83 -10.96
C VAL A 9 11.20 -19.04 -12.39
N ILE A 10 11.81 -18.02 -13.02
CA ILE A 10 12.31 -18.13 -14.41
C ILE A 10 13.38 -19.22 -14.53
N SER A 11 14.26 -19.36 -13.53
CA SER A 11 15.30 -20.39 -13.52
C SER A 11 14.83 -21.76 -13.01
N GLY A 12 13.54 -21.95 -12.76
CA GLY A 12 12.98 -23.23 -12.31
C GLY A 12 13.42 -23.67 -10.92
N ARG A 13 13.86 -22.74 -10.06
CA ARG A 13 14.25 -23.02 -8.67
C ARG A 13 13.05 -23.14 -7.73
N VAL A 14 11.94 -22.49 -8.07
CA VAL A 14 10.67 -22.54 -7.35
C VAL A 14 9.52 -22.57 -8.34
N ASP A 15 8.38 -23.16 -7.97
CA ASP A 15 7.23 -23.33 -8.86
C ASP A 15 6.38 -22.06 -9.01
N ALA A 16 6.36 -21.20 -7.98
CA ALA A 16 5.55 -19.99 -7.94
C ALA A 16 6.14 -18.91 -7.01
N MET A 17 5.71 -17.68 -7.20
CA MET A 17 6.04 -16.54 -6.31
C MET A 17 4.82 -15.63 -6.11
N THR A 18 4.92 -14.74 -5.12
CA THR A 18 3.95 -13.66 -4.89
C THR A 18 4.61 -12.29 -5.04
N MET A 19 3.89 -11.32 -5.59
CA MET A 19 4.33 -9.93 -5.70
C MET A 19 3.10 -9.00 -5.70
N GLY A 20 3.28 -7.75 -5.28
CA GLY A 20 2.22 -6.75 -5.40
C GLY A 20 1.93 -6.42 -6.87
N SER A 21 0.67 -6.23 -7.22
CA SER A 21 0.25 -5.92 -8.60
C SER A 21 0.97 -4.69 -9.17
N VAL A 22 1.11 -3.64 -8.36
CA VAL A 22 1.82 -2.40 -8.73
C VAL A 22 3.29 -2.63 -9.08
N ASP A 23 3.95 -3.60 -8.43
CA ASP A 23 5.35 -3.92 -8.73
C ASP A 23 5.44 -4.85 -9.95
N PHE A 24 4.46 -5.74 -10.15
CA PHE A 24 4.34 -6.56 -11.37
C PHE A 24 4.16 -5.70 -12.62
N GLU A 25 3.27 -4.70 -12.57
CA GLU A 25 2.98 -3.78 -13.67
C GLU A 25 4.19 -2.92 -14.08
N LYS A 26 5.15 -2.71 -13.18
CA LYS A 26 6.40 -1.97 -13.45
C LYS A 26 7.44 -2.81 -14.19
N LEU A 27 7.26 -4.13 -14.30
CA LEU A 27 8.20 -4.98 -15.02
C LEU A 27 8.12 -4.73 -16.53
N PRO A 28 9.24 -4.91 -17.28
CA PRO A 28 9.18 -4.91 -18.73
C PRO A 28 8.17 -5.93 -19.25
N GLU A 29 7.47 -5.61 -20.34
CA GLU A 29 6.42 -6.47 -20.91
C GLU A 29 6.93 -7.88 -21.22
N GLU A 30 8.13 -7.99 -21.79
CA GLU A 30 8.83 -9.25 -22.08
C GLU A 30 9.07 -10.11 -20.83
N THR A 31 9.21 -9.46 -19.66
CA THR A 31 9.33 -10.17 -18.38
C THR A 31 7.96 -10.61 -17.89
N GLN A 32 6.93 -9.77 -18.00
CA GLN A 32 5.56 -10.12 -17.59
C GLN A 32 5.04 -11.33 -18.37
N GLN A 33 5.31 -11.40 -19.68
CA GLN A 33 4.89 -12.49 -20.56
C GLN A 33 5.53 -13.86 -20.22
N GLN A 34 6.57 -13.89 -19.39
CA GLN A 34 7.18 -15.15 -18.90
C GLN A 34 6.39 -15.78 -17.74
N PHE A 35 5.35 -15.11 -17.22
CA PHE A 35 4.57 -15.57 -16.09
C PHE A 35 3.11 -15.80 -16.48
N ILE A 36 2.47 -16.70 -15.74
CA ILE A 36 1.01 -16.88 -15.74
C ILE A 36 0.52 -16.49 -14.34
N ILE A 37 -0.48 -15.60 -14.28
CA ILE A 37 -1.13 -15.23 -13.02
C ILE A 37 -2.09 -16.37 -12.63
N ILE A 38 -1.73 -17.12 -11.57
CA ILE A 38 -2.54 -18.25 -11.08
C ILE A 38 -3.55 -17.85 -10.00
N GLY A 39 -3.49 -16.61 -9.50
CA GLY A 39 -4.43 -16.09 -8.51
C GLY A 39 -4.07 -14.67 -8.07
N GLU A 40 -5.08 -13.95 -7.60
CA GLU A 40 -4.96 -12.58 -7.09
C GLU A 40 -5.61 -12.48 -5.71
N THR A 41 -4.98 -11.73 -4.81
CA THR A 41 -5.59 -11.37 -3.54
C THR A 41 -6.51 -10.16 -3.73
N ARG A 42 -7.50 -10.00 -2.85
CA ARG A 42 -8.31 -8.78 -2.78
C ARG A 42 -7.43 -7.53 -2.65
N SER A 43 -7.86 -6.44 -3.27
CA SER A 43 -7.20 -5.15 -3.12
C SER A 43 -7.38 -4.61 -1.71
N VAL A 44 -6.33 -4.01 -1.17
CA VAL A 44 -6.31 -3.34 0.14
C VAL A 44 -5.69 -1.95 0.00
N PRO A 45 -6.02 -0.99 0.87
CA PRO A 45 -5.39 0.33 0.85
C PRO A 45 -3.86 0.21 0.98
N ARG A 46 -3.12 0.87 0.08
CA ARG A 46 -1.64 0.86 0.07
C ARG A 46 -1.06 1.40 1.37
N HIS A 47 -1.61 2.52 1.84
CA HIS A 47 -1.20 3.18 3.08
C HIS A 47 -2.43 3.54 3.91
N MET A 48 -2.30 3.40 5.23
CA MET A 48 -3.30 3.75 6.22
C MET A 48 -2.66 4.66 7.26
N LEU A 49 -3.25 5.82 7.49
CA LEU A 49 -2.83 6.73 8.55
C LEU A 49 -3.50 6.32 9.86
N VAL A 50 -2.68 6.06 10.88
CA VAL A 50 -3.16 5.74 12.22
C VAL A 50 -2.80 6.88 13.16
N VAL A 51 -3.74 7.28 14.01
CA VAL A 51 -3.52 8.31 15.03
C VAL A 51 -3.52 7.70 16.42
N SER A 52 -2.68 8.23 17.32
CA SER A 52 -2.68 7.81 18.72
C SER A 52 -4.02 8.13 19.38
N PRO A 53 -4.58 7.23 20.21
CA PRO A 53 -5.79 7.51 20.99
C PRO A 53 -5.59 8.64 22.02
N THR A 54 -4.33 8.99 22.34
CA THR A 54 -4.02 10.10 23.27
C THR A 54 -4.06 11.48 22.60
N LEU A 55 -4.18 11.55 21.27
CA LEU A 55 -4.23 12.82 20.56
C LEU A 55 -5.62 13.46 20.70
N SER A 56 -5.68 14.75 21.04
CA SER A 56 -6.97 15.43 21.22
C SER A 56 -7.75 15.52 19.90
N LYS A 57 -9.08 15.44 19.99
CA LYS A 57 -9.98 15.51 18.82
C LYS A 57 -9.69 16.73 17.93
N ASN A 58 -9.47 17.90 18.54
CA ASN A 58 -9.15 19.13 17.81
C ASN A 58 -7.86 19.01 16.98
N LYS A 59 -6.83 18.33 17.52
CA LYS A 59 -5.58 18.09 16.78
C LYS A 59 -5.81 17.10 15.63
N ILE A 60 -6.58 16.04 15.86
CA ILE A 60 -6.93 15.05 14.81
C ILE A 60 -7.68 15.74 13.67
N THR A 61 -8.74 16.51 13.96
CA THR A 61 -9.53 17.22 12.93
C THR A 61 -8.67 18.21 12.14
N ARG A 62 -7.80 18.96 12.83
CA ARG A 62 -6.89 19.90 12.15
C ARG A 62 -5.89 19.17 11.26
N LEU A 63 -5.31 18.06 11.72
CA LEU A 63 -4.36 17.27 10.95
C LEU A 63 -5.03 16.64 9.73
N LYS A 64 -6.18 16.00 9.90
CA LYS A 64 -6.95 15.39 8.80
C LYS A 64 -7.22 16.42 7.69
N ARG A 65 -7.73 17.61 8.05
CA ARG A 65 -7.95 18.69 7.09
C ARG A 65 -6.67 19.14 6.39
N LEU A 66 -5.55 19.26 7.12
CA LEU A 66 -4.28 19.66 6.50
C LEU A 66 -3.85 18.64 5.45
N LEU A 67 -3.87 17.34 5.79
CA LEU A 67 -3.46 16.25 4.90
C LEU A 67 -4.32 16.16 3.63
N LEU A 68 -5.65 16.30 3.77
CA LEU A 68 -6.60 16.27 2.65
C LEU A 68 -6.48 17.46 1.68
N GLU A 69 -5.80 18.53 2.07
CA GLU A 69 -5.61 19.72 1.25
C GLU A 69 -4.17 19.84 0.70
N MET A 70 -3.28 18.90 1.01
CA MET A 70 -1.86 18.97 0.63
C MET A 70 -1.68 18.90 -0.90
N ASP A 71 -2.44 18.05 -1.57
CA ASP A 71 -2.38 17.89 -3.03
C ASP A 71 -2.89 19.12 -3.79
N LYS A 72 -3.60 20.03 -3.11
CA LYS A 72 -4.13 21.26 -3.72
C LYS A 72 -3.14 22.42 -3.68
N LYS A 73 -2.01 22.29 -2.99
CA LYS A 73 -0.98 23.33 -2.85
C LYS A 73 0.35 22.83 -3.39
N GLU A 74 1.06 23.69 -4.13
CA GLU A 74 2.36 23.35 -4.70
C GLU A 74 3.38 22.90 -3.64
N SER A 75 3.42 23.60 -2.50
CA SER A 75 4.26 23.20 -1.38
C SER A 75 3.85 21.88 -0.75
N GLY A 76 2.55 21.55 -0.75
CA GLY A 76 2.06 20.27 -0.27
C GLY A 76 2.44 19.13 -1.22
N LYS A 77 2.25 19.31 -2.54
CA LYS A 77 2.67 18.34 -3.57
C LYS A 77 4.16 17.96 -3.46
N LYS A 78 5.04 18.94 -3.29
CA LYS A 78 6.49 18.69 -3.09
C LYS A 78 6.80 17.85 -1.85
N ILE A 79 6.04 18.05 -0.77
CA ILE A 79 6.19 17.23 0.45
C ILE A 79 5.65 15.82 0.21
N LEU A 80 4.51 15.69 -0.47
CA LEU A 80 3.90 14.38 -0.76
C LEU A 80 4.80 13.53 -1.67
N GLU A 81 5.45 14.13 -2.67
CA GLU A 81 6.42 13.46 -3.54
C GLU A 81 7.59 12.86 -2.75
N GLN A 82 8.13 13.60 -1.78
CA GLN A 82 9.18 13.11 -0.88
C GLN A 82 8.69 12.02 0.09
N PHE A 83 7.38 11.88 0.26
CA PHE A 83 6.75 10.90 1.14
C PHE A 83 6.27 9.70 0.32
N GLU A 84 7.20 8.83 -0.07
CA GLU A 84 6.91 7.58 -0.81
C GLU A 84 6.11 7.79 -2.10
N ASP A 85 6.43 8.86 -2.85
CA ASP A 85 5.71 9.25 -4.08
C ASP A 85 4.19 9.37 -3.86
N THR A 86 3.77 9.84 -2.68
CA THR A 86 2.35 10.01 -2.36
C THR A 86 1.74 11.07 -3.28
N THR A 87 0.57 10.77 -3.84
CA THR A 87 -0.12 11.72 -4.72
C THR A 87 -1.16 12.56 -3.98
N LYS A 88 -1.86 11.97 -3.01
CA LYS A 88 -2.85 12.61 -2.15
C LYS A 88 -3.21 11.76 -0.93
N PHE A 89 -3.84 12.39 0.04
CA PHE A 89 -4.60 11.70 1.08
C PHE A 89 -6.10 11.75 0.74
N ALA A 90 -6.82 10.70 1.11
CA ALA A 90 -8.26 10.62 0.94
C ALA A 90 -8.92 10.06 2.21
N GLU A 91 -10.20 10.35 2.39
CA GLU A 91 -10.97 9.72 3.45
C GLU A 91 -11.27 8.26 3.11
N ILE A 92 -11.33 7.41 4.13
CA ILE A 92 -11.83 6.04 3.97
C ILE A 92 -13.35 6.16 3.75
N PRO A 93 -13.90 5.66 2.63
CA PRO A 93 -15.33 5.81 2.37
C PRO A 93 -16.18 5.02 3.38
N ASP A 94 -17.33 5.58 3.77
CA ASP A 94 -18.19 5.05 4.85
C ASP A 94 -18.76 3.64 4.58
N ASN A 95 -18.74 3.19 3.34
CA ASN A 95 -19.25 1.89 2.90
C ASN A 95 -18.21 0.75 2.95
N HIS A 96 -16.99 1.00 3.43
CA HIS A 96 -15.98 -0.04 3.55
C HIS A 96 -16.01 -0.72 4.92
N THR A 97 -15.97 -2.06 4.90
CA THR A 97 -15.65 -2.89 6.06
C THR A 97 -14.31 -2.42 6.65
N ASP A 98 -14.23 -2.34 7.98
CA ASP A 98 -12.98 -2.04 8.68
C ASP A 98 -11.90 -3.02 8.23
N ILE A 99 -10.98 -2.54 7.38
CA ILE A 99 -9.92 -3.36 6.80
C ILE A 99 -9.09 -4.04 7.90
N PHE A 100 -8.97 -3.42 9.07
CA PHE A 100 -8.27 -4.01 10.21
C PHE A 100 -8.99 -5.24 10.74
N GLN A 101 -10.33 -5.27 10.77
CA GLN A 101 -11.07 -6.49 11.14
C GLN A 101 -10.77 -7.64 10.19
N GLU A 102 -10.60 -7.32 8.91
CA GLU A 102 -10.43 -8.33 7.87
C GLU A 102 -8.99 -8.83 7.76
N ILE A 103 -7.98 -7.98 7.96
CA ILE A 103 -6.56 -8.39 7.89
C ILE A 103 -6.05 -8.93 9.22
N ARG A 104 -6.61 -8.50 10.36
CA ARG A 104 -6.10 -8.85 11.70
C ARG A 104 -6.00 -10.36 11.97
N PRO A 105 -6.92 -11.23 11.50
CA PRO A 105 -6.76 -12.67 11.66
C PRO A 105 -5.49 -13.24 11.00
N PHE A 106 -4.99 -12.57 9.97
CA PHE A 106 -3.81 -13.00 9.20
C PHE A 106 -2.50 -12.40 9.70
N ILE A 107 -2.55 -11.40 10.58
CA ILE A 107 -1.38 -10.74 11.14
C ILE A 107 -1.15 -11.30 12.55
N LYS A 108 -0.05 -12.02 12.75
CA LYS A 108 0.35 -12.43 14.11
C LYS A 108 0.58 -11.17 14.95
N PRO A 109 0.01 -11.08 16.16
CA PRO A 109 0.37 -10.00 17.07
C PRO A 109 1.86 -10.06 17.32
N ILE A 110 2.54 -8.92 17.14
CA ILE A 110 3.95 -8.79 17.51
C ILE A 110 3.98 -8.88 19.04
N SER A 111 4.27 -10.06 19.58
CA SER A 111 4.59 -10.22 20.99
C SER A 111 5.89 -9.45 21.22
N LYS A 112 5.80 -8.35 21.96
CA LYS A 112 6.97 -7.71 22.55
C LYS A 112 7.51 -8.55 23.69
#